data_AF-A0A2R6RI02-F1
#
_entry.id   AF-A0A2R6RI02-F1
#
_cell.length_a   1.000
_cell.length_b   1.000
_cell.length_c   1.000
_cell.angle_alpha   90.00
_cell.angle_beta   90.00
_cell.angle_gamma   90.00
#
_symmetry.space_group_name_H-M   'P 1'
#
loop_
_entity.id
_entity.type
_entity.pdbx_description
1 polymer ?
#
loop_
_entity_poly.entity_id
_entity_poly.type
_entity_poly.pdbx_seq_one_letter_code
_entity_poly.pdbx_strand_id
1 'polypeptide(L)'
;MPGVAHTFGSEIYKEIHFSLDHIQNSASRAKDEIMGVLTHEVVHCFQHTGKDKPFPGGLGEGIADWVRLRAGLAPPHWKEGRGGTWDAGYEATGYFLDWLEERYGYGIVQELNGFMKDRPWEEGIFKELTGRKIGKLWELYKEHLGEKNP
;
A
#
# COMPACT_ATOMS: atom_id res chain seq x y z
N MET A 1 -1.69 2.60 -22.81
CA MET A 1 -2.14 1.44 -22.01
C MET A 1 -3.48 1.80 -21.38
N PRO A 2 -4.47 0.89 -21.39
CA PRO A 2 -5.66 1.04 -20.55
C PRO A 2 -5.25 0.83 -19.09
N GLY A 3 -5.26 1.90 -18.29
CA GLY A 3 -4.87 1.93 -16.88
C GLY A 3 -5.01 3.35 -16.33
N VAL A 4 -5.02 3.51 -15.00
CA VAL A 4 -5.15 4.82 -14.33
C VAL A 4 -3.84 5.59 -14.44
N ALA A 5 -2.77 5.00 -13.92
CA ALA A 5 -1.40 5.47 -14.03
C ALA A 5 -0.43 4.28 -13.91
N HIS A 6 0.85 4.53 -14.16
CA HIS A 6 1.91 3.60 -13.80
C HIS A 6 3.25 4.32 -13.63
N THR A 7 4.11 3.75 -12.79
CA THR A 7 5.49 4.15 -12.60
C THR A 7 6.42 3.18 -13.31
N PHE A 8 7.40 3.71 -14.06
CA PHE A 8 8.40 2.93 -14.77
C PHE A 8 9.78 3.58 -14.68
N GLY A 9 10.84 2.82 -14.94
CA GLY A 9 12.21 3.34 -15.03
C GLY A 9 13.22 2.66 -14.11
N SER A 10 14.46 3.12 -14.17
CA SER A 10 15.60 2.61 -13.38
C SER A 10 15.62 3.17 -11.95
N GLU A 11 16.60 2.78 -11.13
CA GLU A 11 16.76 3.33 -9.78
C GLU A 11 17.08 4.83 -9.77
N ILE A 12 17.74 5.33 -10.82
CA ILE A 12 18.21 6.71 -10.92
C ILE A 12 17.33 7.58 -11.83
N TYR A 13 16.36 6.98 -12.51
CA TYR A 13 15.46 7.67 -13.43
C TYR A 13 14.09 7.01 -13.40
N LYS A 14 13.06 7.78 -13.02
CA LYS A 14 11.69 7.32 -12.89
C LYS A 14 10.76 8.19 -13.71
N GLU A 15 9.75 7.58 -14.31
CA GLU A 15 8.68 8.23 -15.03
C GLU A 15 7.34 7.80 -14.42
N ILE A 16 6.42 8.77 -14.33
CA ILE A 16 5.03 8.52 -13.95
C ILE A 16 4.17 8.89 -15.15
N HIS A 17 3.38 7.94 -15.62
CA HIS A 17 2.49 8.11 -16.76
C HIS A 17 1.05 8.08 -16.25
N PHE A 18 0.29 9.14 -16.50
CA PHE A 18 -1.09 9.29 -16.03
C PHE A 18 -2.04 9.36 -17.24
N SER A 19 -3.05 8.49 -17.25
CA SER A 19 -4.16 8.54 -18.20
C SER A 19 -4.95 9.86 -18.14
N LEU A 20 -4.96 10.58 -19.27
CA LEU A 20 -5.83 11.75 -19.46
C LEU A 20 -7.31 11.39 -19.41
N ASP A 21 -7.69 10.20 -19.89
CA ASP A 21 -9.06 9.71 -19.84
C ASP A 21 -9.52 9.54 -18.38
N HIS A 22 -8.66 9.04 -17.48
CA HIS A 22 -8.98 8.94 -16.05
C HIS A 22 -9.18 10.31 -15.41
N ILE A 23 -8.31 11.28 -15.75
CA ILE A 23 -8.42 12.66 -15.27
C ILE A 23 -9.77 13.26 -15.71
N GLN A 24 -10.13 13.08 -16.99
CA GLN A 24 -11.40 13.55 -17.53
C GLN A 24 -12.59 12.88 -16.83
N ASN A 25 -12.53 11.56 -16.62
CA ASN A 25 -13.59 10.81 -15.94
C ASN A 25 -13.72 11.17 -14.45
N SER A 26 -12.67 11.74 -13.86
CA SER A 26 -12.62 12.18 -12.47
C SER A 26 -12.80 13.70 -12.31
N ALA A 27 -13.30 14.40 -13.35
CA ALA A 27 -13.33 15.87 -13.43
C ALA A 27 -13.94 16.54 -12.18
N SER A 28 -14.98 15.97 -11.57
CA SER A 28 -15.65 16.53 -10.39
C SER A 28 -14.77 16.58 -9.13
N ARG A 29 -13.68 15.80 -9.11
CA ARG A 29 -12.73 15.66 -8.00
C ARG A 29 -11.28 15.65 -8.49
N ALA A 30 -11.01 16.26 -9.65
CA ALA A 30 -9.75 16.10 -10.38
C ALA A 30 -8.52 16.44 -9.54
N LYS A 31 -8.58 17.52 -8.74
CA LYS A 31 -7.49 17.92 -7.85
C LYS A 31 -7.11 16.79 -6.88
N ASP A 32 -8.08 16.26 -6.15
CA ASP A 32 -7.83 15.24 -5.13
C ASP A 32 -7.44 13.91 -5.76
N GLU A 33 -8.04 13.57 -6.90
CA GLU A 33 -7.72 12.35 -7.63
C GLU A 33 -6.31 12.38 -8.23
N ILE A 34 -5.93 13.49 -8.86
CA ILE A 34 -4.58 13.67 -9.41
C ILE A 34 -3.55 13.59 -8.29
N MET A 35 -3.77 14.30 -7.19
CA MET A 35 -2.86 14.27 -6.05
C MET A 35 -2.78 12.87 -5.43
N GLY A 36 -3.89 12.16 -5.30
CA GLY A 36 -3.94 10.82 -4.75
C GLY A 36 -3.18 9.81 -5.61
N VAL A 37 -3.42 9.81 -6.93
CA VAL A 37 -2.71 8.91 -7.87
C VAL A 37 -1.23 9.25 -7.95
N LEU A 38 -0.85 10.54 -8.04
CA LEU A 38 0.57 10.90 -8.02
C LEU A 38 1.25 10.52 -6.70
N THR A 39 0.55 10.62 -5.57
CA THR A 39 1.09 10.17 -4.27
C THR A 39 1.36 8.67 -4.30
N HIS A 40 0.43 7.87 -4.80
CA HIS A 40 0.59 6.43 -4.97
C HIS A 40 1.79 6.11 -5.88
N GLU A 41 1.85 6.71 -7.06
CA GLU A 41 2.92 6.43 -8.04
C GLU A 41 4.30 6.87 -7.55
N VAL A 42 4.39 8.00 -6.85
CA VAL A 42 5.65 8.46 -6.24
C VAL A 42 6.16 7.46 -5.19
N VAL A 43 5.29 6.72 -4.49
CA VAL A 43 5.75 5.67 -3.57
C VAL A 43 6.54 4.60 -4.33
N HIS A 44 6.08 4.17 -5.50
CA HIS A 44 6.83 3.20 -6.31
C HIS A 44 8.20 3.71 -6.79
N CYS A 45 8.43 5.02 -6.83
CA CYS A 45 9.75 5.58 -7.09
C CYS A 45 10.74 5.34 -5.93
N PHE A 46 10.26 5.31 -4.69
CA PHE A 46 11.07 5.18 -3.48
C PHE A 46 10.98 3.80 -2.81
N GLN A 47 10.06 2.97 -3.27
CA GLN A 47 9.83 1.65 -2.72
C GLN A 47 10.90 0.67 -3.20
N HIS A 48 11.50 -0.03 -2.25
CA HIS A 48 12.38 -1.15 -2.55
C HIS A 48 11.55 -2.41 -2.80
N THR A 49 11.91 -3.16 -3.84
CA THR A 49 11.11 -4.31 -4.26
C THR A 49 11.63 -5.65 -3.75
N GLY A 50 12.63 -5.67 -2.87
CA GLY A 50 13.31 -6.88 -2.41
C GLY A 50 14.50 -7.25 -3.29
N LYS A 51 15.63 -7.62 -2.66
CA LYS A 51 16.84 -8.06 -3.38
C LYS A 51 16.73 -9.54 -3.73
N ASP A 52 16.93 -9.90 -5.00
CA ASP A 52 16.90 -11.27 -5.55
C ASP A 52 15.54 -12.00 -5.48
N LYS A 53 14.70 -11.69 -4.49
CA LYS A 53 13.34 -12.20 -4.34
C LYS A 53 12.37 -11.03 -4.15
N PRO A 54 11.47 -10.79 -5.10
CA PRO A 54 10.56 -9.66 -5.02
C PRO A 54 9.52 -9.86 -3.92
N PHE A 55 9.06 -8.76 -3.32
CA PHE A 55 7.91 -8.78 -2.42
C PHE A 55 6.60 -9.07 -3.20
N PRO A 56 5.51 -9.50 -2.53
CA PRO A 56 4.24 -9.79 -3.18
C PRO A 56 3.60 -8.52 -3.73
N GLY A 57 3.29 -8.46 -5.02
CA GLY A 57 2.83 -7.22 -5.68
C GLY A 57 1.73 -6.46 -4.93
N GLY A 58 0.73 -7.17 -4.38
CA GLY A 58 -0.34 -6.53 -3.62
C GLY A 58 0.11 -5.90 -2.29
N LEU A 59 1.18 -6.37 -1.64
CA LEU A 59 1.75 -5.64 -0.50
C LEU A 59 2.28 -4.26 -0.93
N GLY A 60 2.76 -4.12 -2.17
CA GLY A 60 3.39 -2.90 -2.64
C GLY A 60 2.39 -1.88 -3.14
N GLU A 61 1.40 -2.33 -3.90
CA GLU A 61 0.20 -1.54 -4.18
C GLU A 61 -0.44 -1.07 -2.86
N GLY A 62 -0.47 -1.95 -1.86
CA GLY A 62 -0.95 -1.64 -0.51
C GLY A 62 -0.12 -0.61 0.23
N ILE A 63 1.21 -0.65 0.13
CA ILE A 63 2.09 0.38 0.72
C ILE A 63 1.85 1.73 0.05
N ALA A 64 1.72 1.76 -1.28
CA ALA A 64 1.42 2.98 -2.02
C ALA A 64 0.07 3.59 -1.58
N ASP A 65 -0.97 2.76 -1.44
CA ASP A 65 -2.28 3.21 -0.97
C ASP A 65 -2.34 3.49 0.53
N TRP A 66 -1.49 2.87 1.36
CA TRP A 66 -1.31 3.25 2.75
C TRP A 66 -0.75 4.67 2.87
N VAL A 67 0.27 5.04 2.08
CA VAL A 67 0.77 6.44 2.08
C VAL A 67 -0.32 7.40 1.61
N ARG A 68 -1.05 7.05 0.54
CA ARG A 68 -2.19 7.85 0.06
C ARG A 68 -3.27 8.03 1.12
N LEU A 69 -3.58 6.97 1.89
CA LEU A 69 -4.50 7.01 3.02
C LEU A 69 -4.01 7.99 4.10
N ARG A 70 -2.77 7.82 4.57
CA ARG A 70 -2.17 8.68 5.62
C ARG A 70 -1.98 10.13 5.18
N ALA A 71 -1.87 10.39 3.88
CA ALA A 71 -1.82 11.73 3.31
C ALA A 71 -3.20 12.41 3.25
N GLY A 72 -4.29 11.72 3.65
CA GLY A 72 -5.65 12.25 3.58
C GLY A 72 -6.22 12.30 2.16
N LEU A 73 -5.70 11.46 1.26
CA LEU A 73 -6.05 11.44 -0.17
C LEU A 73 -6.82 10.17 -0.59
N ALA A 74 -7.39 9.46 0.38
CA ALA A 74 -8.25 8.31 0.13
C ALA A 74 -9.51 8.72 -0.67
N PRO A 75 -9.82 8.04 -1.79
CA PRO A 75 -11.09 8.16 -2.48
C PRO A 75 -12.30 7.85 -1.58
N PRO A 76 -13.44 8.54 -1.73
CA PRO A 76 -14.64 8.33 -0.91
C PRO A 76 -15.24 6.93 -0.98
N HIS A 77 -14.90 6.14 -2.01
CA HIS A 77 -15.41 4.78 -2.18
C HIS A 77 -14.54 3.73 -1.47
N TRP A 78 -13.37 4.11 -0.94
CA TRP A 78 -12.52 3.22 -0.16
C TRP A 78 -13.21 2.80 1.13
N LYS A 79 -13.04 1.52 1.49
CA LYS A 79 -13.62 0.92 2.69
C LYS A 79 -12.65 -0.07 3.28
N GLU A 80 -12.49 -0.03 4.60
CA GLU A 80 -11.79 -1.05 5.38
C GLU A 80 -12.42 -2.43 5.17
N GLY A 81 -11.63 -3.50 5.34
CA GLY A 81 -12.12 -4.88 5.29
C GLY A 81 -12.45 -5.44 3.91
N ARG A 82 -12.08 -4.75 2.83
CA ARG A 82 -12.05 -5.35 1.49
C ARG A 82 -10.88 -6.33 1.34
N GLY A 83 -11.00 -7.24 0.38
CA GLY A 83 -9.97 -8.23 0.08
C GLY A 83 -10.05 -9.52 0.92
N GLY A 84 -9.51 -10.62 0.38
CA GLY A 84 -9.50 -11.93 1.06
C GLY A 84 -8.21 -12.24 1.83
N THR A 85 -7.15 -11.49 1.56
CA THR A 85 -5.80 -11.72 2.07
C THR A 85 -5.12 -10.37 2.39
N TRP A 86 -4.08 -10.43 3.22
CA TRP A 86 -3.32 -9.27 3.67
C TRP A 86 -2.56 -8.57 2.53
N ASP A 87 -2.26 -9.28 1.44
CA ASP A 87 -1.60 -8.80 0.22
C ASP A 87 -2.57 -8.66 -0.97
N ALA A 88 -3.84 -8.35 -0.70
CA ALA A 88 -4.85 -8.17 -1.75
C ALA A 88 -4.60 -6.94 -2.66
N GLY A 89 -3.70 -6.04 -2.28
CA GLY A 89 -3.44 -4.81 -3.02
C GLY A 89 -4.24 -3.61 -2.52
N TYR A 90 -3.84 -2.45 -3.02
CA TYR A 90 -4.62 -1.21 -2.95
C TYR A 90 -5.18 -0.89 -1.56
N GLU A 91 -6.42 -0.42 -1.47
CA GLU A 91 -7.04 0.02 -0.22
C GLU A 91 -7.14 -1.12 0.81
N ALA A 92 -7.35 -2.36 0.35
CA ALA A 92 -7.51 -3.53 1.20
C ALA A 92 -6.26 -3.76 2.06
N THR A 93 -5.10 -3.80 1.41
CA THR A 93 -3.82 -3.92 2.11
C THR A 93 -3.45 -2.61 2.82
N GLY A 94 -3.76 -1.45 2.23
CA GLY A 94 -3.47 -0.14 2.82
C GLY A 94 -4.09 0.05 4.21
N TYR A 95 -5.37 -0.29 4.38
CA TYR A 95 -6.04 -0.24 5.68
C TYR A 95 -5.50 -1.26 6.69
N PHE A 96 -5.09 -2.43 6.23
CA PHE A 96 -4.45 -3.41 7.11
C PHE A 96 -3.11 -2.90 7.65
N LEU A 97 -2.30 -2.26 6.80
CA LEU A 97 -1.05 -1.64 7.23
C LEU A 97 -1.28 -0.47 8.19
N ASP A 98 -2.34 0.32 7.99
CA ASP A 98 -2.72 1.41 8.91
C ASP A 98 -3.11 0.87 10.30
N TRP A 99 -3.96 -0.17 10.34
CA TRP A 99 -4.28 -0.87 11.59
C TRP A 99 -3.04 -1.45 12.28
N LEU A 100 -2.08 -1.96 11.49
CA LEU A 100 -0.85 -2.52 12.03
C LEU A 100 0.02 -1.46 12.72
N GLU A 101 0.19 -0.31 12.08
CA GLU A 101 0.90 0.86 12.65
C GLU A 101 0.21 1.36 13.93
N GLU A 102 -1.12 1.48 13.93
CA GLU A 102 -1.88 1.88 15.11
C GLU A 102 -1.71 0.92 16.29
N ARG A 103 -1.64 -0.39 16.01
CA ARG A 103 -1.63 -1.43 17.04
C ARG A 103 -0.24 -1.76 17.59
N TYR A 104 0.78 -1.72 16.74
CA TYR A 104 2.13 -2.20 17.07
C TYR A 104 3.17 -1.08 17.14
N GLY A 105 2.81 0.14 16.75
CA GLY A 105 3.66 1.31 16.81
C GLY A 105 4.01 1.85 15.43
N TYR A 106 4.34 3.14 15.39
CA TYR A 106 4.67 3.83 14.15
C TYR A 106 6.03 3.39 13.58
N GLY A 107 6.12 3.24 12.26
CA GLY A 107 7.37 2.98 11.54
C GLY A 107 7.48 1.58 10.92
N ILE A 108 6.50 0.70 11.10
CA ILE A 108 6.50 -0.66 10.57
C ILE A 108 6.61 -0.66 9.04
N VAL A 109 5.86 0.18 8.33
CA VAL A 109 5.92 0.28 6.86
C VAL A 109 7.27 0.83 6.40
N GLN A 110 7.83 1.78 7.15
CA GLN A 110 9.17 2.31 6.86
C GLN A 110 10.25 1.24 7.05
N GLU A 111 10.18 0.46 8.13
CA GLU A 111 11.11 -0.63 8.38
C GLU A 111 10.97 -1.73 7.33
N LEU A 112 9.73 -2.11 6.96
CA LEU A 112 9.47 -3.03 5.84
C LEU A 112 10.17 -2.56 4.55
N ASN A 113 10.03 -1.28 4.18
CA ASN A 113 10.72 -0.73 3.02
C ASN A 113 12.26 -0.80 3.16
N GLY A 114 12.78 -0.49 4.35
CA GLY A 114 14.22 -0.59 4.65
C GLY A 114 14.76 -2.02 4.51
N PHE A 115 14.04 -3.03 5.02
CA PHE A 115 14.41 -4.43 4.86
C PHE A 115 14.49 -4.86 3.39
N MET A 116 13.53 -4.39 2.58
CA MET A 116 13.46 -4.73 1.16
C MET A 116 14.61 -4.15 0.32
N LYS A 117 15.38 -3.20 0.85
CA LYS A 117 16.54 -2.63 0.16
C LYS A 117 17.66 -3.64 -0.03
N ASP A 118 18.02 -4.33 1.04
CA ASP A 118 19.25 -5.11 1.12
C ASP A 118 19.01 -6.62 1.29
N ARG A 119 17.75 -7.03 1.52
CA ARG A 119 17.39 -8.42 1.81
C ARG A 119 16.33 -8.99 0.84
N PRO A 120 16.34 -10.32 0.63
CA PRO A 120 15.23 -11.01 -0.02
C PRO A 120 13.93 -10.88 0.77
N TRP A 121 12.80 -10.86 0.08
CA TRP A 121 11.48 -10.86 0.72
C TRP A 121 11.23 -12.15 1.54
N GLU A 122 10.83 -11.97 2.80
CA GLU A 122 10.37 -13.06 3.67
C GLU A 122 9.22 -12.60 4.57
N GLU A 123 8.17 -13.42 4.68
CA GLU A 123 7.02 -13.15 5.59
C GLU A 123 7.44 -13.08 7.06
N GLY A 124 8.59 -13.66 7.42
CA GLY A 124 9.16 -13.63 8.76
C GLY A 124 9.39 -12.23 9.31
N ILE A 125 9.59 -11.23 8.43
CA ILE A 125 9.81 -9.83 8.80
C ILE A 125 8.68 -9.29 9.67
N PHE A 126 7.42 -9.64 9.38
CA PHE A 126 6.30 -9.21 10.22
C PHE A 126 6.40 -9.73 11.65
N LYS A 127 6.98 -10.92 11.85
CA LYS A 127 7.21 -11.46 13.19
C LYS A 127 8.34 -10.73 13.90
N GLU A 128 9.37 -10.30 13.18
CA GLU A 128 10.44 -9.46 13.74
C GLU A 128 9.90 -8.12 14.20
N LEU A 129 9.02 -7.49 13.41
CA LEU A 129 8.45 -6.17 13.67
C LEU A 129 7.35 -6.17 14.74
N THR A 130 6.52 -7.22 14.79
CA THR A 130 5.28 -7.21 15.59
C THR A 130 5.22 -8.30 16.66
N GLY A 131 6.20 -9.21 16.67
CA GLY A 131 6.19 -10.44 17.46
C GLY A 131 5.24 -11.53 16.94
N ARG A 132 4.50 -11.31 15.84
CA ARG A 132 3.49 -12.23 15.32
C ARG A 132 3.65 -12.52 13.83
N LYS A 133 3.30 -13.73 13.43
CA LYS A 133 3.28 -14.12 12.01
C LYS A 133 2.18 -13.36 11.27
N ILE A 134 2.42 -13.03 9.99
CA ILE A 134 1.48 -12.27 9.15
C ILE A 134 0.08 -12.89 9.10
N GLY A 135 -0.03 -14.22 9.00
CA GLY A 135 -1.33 -14.89 9.05
C GLY A 135 -2.12 -14.60 10.33
N LYS A 136 -1.43 -14.54 11.49
CA LYS A 136 -2.11 -14.20 12.75
C LYS A 136 -2.46 -12.72 12.83
N LEU A 137 -1.64 -11.83 12.27
CA LEU A 137 -1.96 -10.41 12.17
C LEU A 137 -3.22 -10.19 11.33
N TRP A 138 -3.33 -10.88 10.19
CA TRP A 138 -4.50 -10.80 9.31
C TRP A 138 -5.78 -11.32 9.99
N GLU A 139 -5.70 -12.43 10.72
CA GLU A 139 -6.82 -12.91 11.53
C GLU A 139 -7.29 -11.85 12.54
N LEU A 140 -6.35 -11.27 13.31
CA LEU A 140 -6.65 -10.25 14.32
C LEU A 140 -7.25 -8.98 13.69
N TYR A 141 -6.81 -8.59 12.49
CA TYR A 141 -7.39 -7.48 11.76
C TYR A 141 -8.85 -7.78 11.35
N LYS A 142 -9.13 -8.98 10.85
CA LYS A 142 -10.52 -9.39 10.53
C LYS A 142 -11.41 -9.44 11.76
N GLU A 143 -10.90 -9.91 12.90
CA GLU A 143 -11.62 -9.88 14.18
C GLU A 143 -11.96 -8.43 14.58
N HIS A 144 -10.98 -7.52 14.52
CA HIS A 144 -11.17 -6.08 14.78
C HIS A 144 -12.23 -5.43 13.90
N LEU A 145 -12.30 -5.81 12.61
CA LEU A 145 -13.34 -5.33 11.71
C LEU A 145 -14.74 -5.85 12.04
N GLY A 146 -14.83 -7.06 12.61
CA GLY A 146 -16.08 -7.62 13.14
C GLY A 146 -16.56 -6.86 14.38
N GLU A 147 -15.65 -6.46 15.26
CA GLU A 147 -15.98 -5.63 16.44
C GLU A 147 -16.43 -4.21 16.05
N LYS A 148 -15.92 -3.65 14.94
CA LYS A 148 -16.34 -2.34 14.41
C LYS A 148 -17.74 -2.33 13.77
N ASN A 149 -18.30 -3.48 13.40
CA ASN A 149 -19.59 -3.60 12.70
C ASN A 149 -20.61 -4.45 13.49
N PRO A 150 -21.06 -4.03 14.70
CA PRO A 150 -22.14 -4.70 15.43
C PRO A 150 -23.51 -4.53 14.78
#